data_AF-A0A1V1NZE6-F1
#
_entry.id   AF-A0A1V1NZE6-F1
#
_cell.length_a   1.000
_cell.length_b   1.000
_cell.length_c   1.000
_cell.angle_alpha   90.00
_cell.angle_beta   90.00
_cell.angle_gamma   90.00
#
_symmetry.space_group_name_H-M   'P 1'
#
loop_
_entity.id
_entity.type
_entity.pdbx_description
1 polymer ?
#
loop_
_entity_poly.entity_id
_entity_poly.type
_entity_poly.pdbx_seq_one_letter_code
_entity_poly.pdbx_strand_id
1 'polypeptide(L)'
;MTISAWSSNLSLITTQNILIKQIGTSCELTLTPVHDACGTSIITVLADDQFLTSTTAFDINVPCITSIIGDVNGDKKLILWMLS
;
A
#
# COMPACT_ATOMS: atom_id res chain seq x y z
N MET A 1 23.71 -1.38 -4.17
CA MET A 1 22.63 -1.57 -3.18
C MET A 1 21.35 -1.83 -3.94
N THR A 2 20.64 -2.88 -3.57
CA THR A 2 19.35 -3.26 -4.15
C THR A 2 18.32 -3.24 -3.04
N ILE A 3 17.17 -2.61 -3.29
CA ILE A 3 16.03 -2.65 -2.40
C ILE A 3 14.94 -3.48 -3.07
N SER A 4 14.42 -4.47 -2.35
CA SER A 4 13.30 -5.31 -2.77
C SER A 4 12.19 -5.23 -1.73
N ALA A 5 10.93 -5.31 -2.17
CA ALA A 5 9.80 -5.33 -1.25
C ALA A 5 8.68 -6.25 -1.77
N TRP A 6 7.94 -6.88 -0.85
CA TRP A 6 6.82 -7.74 -1.16
C TRP A 6 5.70 -7.62 -0.13
N SER A 7 4.49 -7.92 -0.61
CA SER A 7 3.25 -7.88 0.14
C SER A 7 2.83 -9.30 0.54
N SER A 8 2.35 -9.47 1.78
CA SER A 8 1.74 -10.73 2.23
C SER A 8 0.32 -10.93 1.70
N ASN A 9 -0.30 -9.90 1.13
CA ASN A 9 -1.66 -9.94 0.59
C ASN A 9 -1.69 -9.31 -0.82
N LEU A 10 -1.45 -10.15 -1.83
CA LEU A 10 -1.42 -9.71 -3.23
C LEU A 10 -2.80 -9.32 -3.79
N SER A 11 -3.89 -9.69 -3.13
CA SER A 11 -5.22 -9.15 -3.47
C SER A 11 -5.43 -7.71 -3.00
N LEU A 12 -4.66 -7.26 -2.00
CA LEU A 12 -4.68 -5.88 -1.52
C LEU A 12 -3.62 -5.01 -2.20
N ILE A 13 -2.36 -5.47 -2.23
CA ILE A 13 -1.24 -4.78 -2.89
C ILE A 13 -0.51 -5.80 -3.76
N THR A 14 -0.65 -5.69 -5.08
CA THR A 14 0.06 -6.53 -6.05
C THR A 14 1.54 -6.16 -6.12
N THR A 15 2.38 -7.04 -6.67
CA THR A 15 3.80 -6.74 -6.89
C THR A 15 4.01 -5.51 -7.77
N GLN A 16 3.17 -5.29 -8.79
CA GLN A 16 3.28 -4.14 -9.69
C GLN A 16 2.92 -2.81 -9.01
N ASN A 17 2.14 -2.87 -7.93
CA ASN A 17 1.74 -1.70 -7.16
C ASN A 17 2.71 -1.35 -6.03
N ILE A 18 3.87 -2.01 -5.99
CA ILE A 18 4.99 -1.69 -5.09
C ILE A 18 6.05 -1.00 -5.93
N LEU A 19 6.17 0.33 -5.78
CA LEU A 19 7.18 1.11 -6.48
C LEU A 19 8.25 1.57 -5.48
N ILE A 20 9.50 1.33 -5.85
CA ILE A 20 10.68 1.65 -5.06
C ILE A 20 11.45 2.71 -5.83
N LYS A 21 11.69 3.87 -5.20
CA LYS A 21 12.47 4.95 -5.76
C LYS A 21 13.60 5.33 -4.81
N GLN A 22 14.83 5.19 -5.27
CA GLN A 22 16.00 5.57 -4.49
C GLN A 22 16.35 7.05 -4.74
N ILE A 23 16.65 7.78 -3.66
CA ILE A 23 17.03 9.20 -3.68
C ILE A 23 18.26 9.36 -2.79
N GLY A 24 19.45 9.34 -3.39
CA GLY A 24 20.71 9.31 -2.65
C GLY A 24 20.81 8.07 -1.76
N THR A 25 20.93 8.27 -0.44
CA THR A 25 20.96 7.20 0.57
C THR A 25 19.57 6.83 1.12
N SER A 26 18.52 7.55 0.72
CA SER A 26 17.15 7.30 1.15
C SER A 26 16.38 6.52 0.09
N CYS A 27 15.33 5.82 0.53
CA CYS A 27 14.40 5.12 -0.37
C CYS A 27 12.98 5.60 -0.08
N GLU A 28 12.24 5.90 -1.14
CA GLU A 28 10.81 6.15 -1.12
C GLU A 28 10.11 4.89 -1.61
N LEU A 29 9.12 4.41 -0.85
CA LEU A 29 8.31 3.25 -1.18
C LEU A 29 6.86 3.72 -1.38
N THR A 30 6.35 3.59 -2.60
CA THR A 30 4.96 3.90 -2.92
C THR A 30 4.17 2.60 -3.04
N LEU A 31 3.10 2.50 -2.26
CA LEU A 31 2.20 1.34 -2.23
C LEU A 31 0.82 1.77 -2.70
N THR A 32 0.32 1.15 -3.76
CA THR A 32 -1.02 1.43 -4.28
C THR A 32 -1.93 0.23 -4.05
N PRO A 33 -2.94 0.31 -3.19
CA PRO A 33 -3.92 -0.76 -3.08
C PRO A 33 -4.62 -1.01 -4.43
N VAL A 34 -5.02 -2.25 -4.67
CA VAL A 34 -5.94 -2.58 -5.77
C VAL A 34 -7.23 -1.78 -5.57
N HIS A 35 -7.82 -1.31 -6.67
CA HIS A 35 -9.06 -0.54 -6.62
C HIS A 35 -10.14 -1.27 -5.79
N ASP A 36 -10.80 -0.54 -4.89
CA ASP A 36 -11.80 -1.03 -3.93
C ASP A 36 -11.35 -2.16 -2.99
N ALA A 37 -10.08 -2.57 -3.01
CA ALA A 37 -9.56 -3.56 -2.08
C ALA A 37 -9.35 -2.93 -0.70
N CYS A 38 -9.67 -3.70 0.33
CA CYS A 38 -9.46 -3.32 1.72
C CYS A 38 -8.96 -4.51 2.54
N GLY A 39 -8.45 -4.23 3.72
CA GLY A 39 -7.89 -5.21 4.64
C GLY A 39 -6.46 -4.86 5.06
N THR A 40 -5.74 -5.88 5.51
CA THR A 40 -4.37 -5.73 6.03
C THR A 40 -3.37 -6.46 5.16
N SER A 41 -2.18 -5.89 5.03
CA SER A 41 -1.01 -6.56 4.46
C SER A 41 0.22 -6.24 5.27
N ILE A 42 1.07 -7.25 5.49
CA ILE A 42 2.44 -7.04 5.95
C ILE A 42 3.28 -6.74 4.73
N ILE A 43 4.02 -5.64 4.77
CA ILE A 43 5.00 -5.28 3.74
C ILE A 43 6.37 -5.60 4.29
N THR A 44 7.12 -6.46 3.61
CA THR A 44 8.51 -6.76 3.95
C THR A 44 9.42 -6.08 2.95
N VAL A 45 10.44 -5.40 3.44
CA VAL A 45 11.46 -4.70 2.66
C VAL A 45 12.82 -5.26 3.01
N LEU A 46 13.60 -5.61 1.99
CA LEU A 46 14.96 -6.09 2.10
C LEU A 46 15.91 -5.11 1.40
N ALA A 47 16.94 -4.69 2.13
CA ALA A 47 18.07 -3.95 1.61
C ALA A 47 19.30 -4.86 1.54
N ASP A 48 19.94 -4.91 0.38
CA ASP A 48 21.12 -5.72 0.11
C ASP A 48 22.22 -4.83 -0.49
N ASP A 49 23.40 -4.78 0.13
CA ASP A 49 24.57 -4.06 -0.37
C ASP A 49 25.66 -4.96 -1.01
N GLN A 50 25.35 -6.24 -1.20
CA GLN A 50 26.19 -7.38 -1.61
C GLN A 50 27.08 -7.97 -0.52
N PHE A 51 27.13 -7.36 0.67
CA PHE A 51 27.91 -7.86 1.81
C PHE A 51 27.01 -8.17 3.01
N LEU A 52 26.01 -7.33 3.24
CA LEU A 52 25.04 -7.40 4.31
C LEU A 52 23.63 -7.24 3.75
N THR A 53 22.71 -7.93 4.43
CA THR A 53 21.28 -7.79 4.20
C THR A 53 20.61 -7.27 5.46
N SER A 54 19.68 -6.32 5.31
CA SER A 54 18.81 -5.86 6.38
C SER A 54 17.36 -5.98 5.95
N THR A 55 16.49 -6.45 6.87
CA THR A 55 15.07 -6.68 6.59
C THR A 55 14.22 -5.94 7.60
N THR A 56 13.20 -5.24 7.11
CA THR A 56 12.19 -4.56 7.93
C THR A 56 10.80 -4.95 7.44
N ALA A 57 9.86 -5.13 8.36
CA ALA A 57 8.47 -5.37 8.03
C ALA A 57 7.56 -4.38 8.77
N PHE A 58 6.47 -3.99 8.12
CA PHE A 58 5.44 -3.13 8.71
C PHE A 58 4.06 -3.44 8.15
N ASP A 59 3.03 -3.15 8.94
CA ASP A 59 1.64 -3.36 8.56
C ASP A 59 1.08 -2.18 7.76
N ILE A 60 0.35 -2.51 6.70
CA ILE A 60 -0.54 -1.58 5.99
C ILE A 60 -1.96 -2.03 6.23
N ASN A 61 -2.80 -1.10 6.71
CA ASN A 61 -4.22 -1.30 6.86
C ASN A 61 -4.97 -0.34 5.94
N VAL A 62 -5.68 -0.90 4.96
CA VAL A 62 -6.57 -0.15 4.06
C VAL A 62 -8.00 -0.34 4.57
N PRO A 63 -8.65 0.72 5.09
CA PRO A 63 -9.99 0.59 5.68
C PRO A 63 -11.01 0.19 4.63
N CYS A 64 -11.89 -0.75 4.98
CA CYS A 64 -13.02 -1.09 4.13
C CYS A 64 -14.05 0.03 4.15
N ILE A 65 -14.51 0.43 2.96
CA ILE A 65 -15.65 1.33 2.86
C ILE A 65 -16.90 0.49 3.13
N THR A 66 -17.42 0.57 4.35
CA THR A 66 -18.77 0.07 4.61
C THR A 66 -19.75 1.08 4.07
N SER A 67 -20.36 0.79 2.92
CA SER A 67 -21.51 1.56 2.45
C SER A 67 -22.59 1.51 3.52
N ILE A 68 -22.79 2.60 4.26
CA ILE A 68 -24.04 2.80 4.99
C ILE A 68 -25.12 3.05 3.93
N ILE A 69 -25.75 1.99 3.45
CA ILE A 69 -26.91 2.11 2.57
C ILE A 69 -28.04 2.65 3.44
N GLY A 70 -28.16 3.97 3.47
CA GLY A 70 -29.17 4.72 4.20
C GLY A 70 -29.55 6.04 3.53
N ASP A 71 -29.18 6.26 2.27
CA ASP A 71 -29.78 7.35 1.49
C ASP A 71 -30.89 6.78 0.59
N VAL A 72 -32.13 6.97 1.05
CA VAL A 72 -33.36 6.61 0.34
C VAL A 72 -33.68 7.54 -0.84
N ASN A 73 -32.85 8.56 -1.13
CA ASN A 73 -33.14 9.57 -2.15
C ASN A 73 -32.24 9.56 -3.38
N GLY A 74 -31.39 8.54 -3.57
CA GLY A 74 -30.73 8.31 -4.86
C GLY A 74 -29.61 9.30 -5.24
N ASP A 75 -29.23 10.22 -4.37
CA ASP A 75 -28.06 11.06 -4.58
C ASP A 75 -26.79 10.28 -4.21
N LYS A 76 -26.22 9.57 -5.19
CA LYS A 76 -24.84 9.06 -5.08
C LYS A 76 -23.84 10.22 -5.12
N LYS A 77 -23.86 11.09 -4.12
CA LYS A 77 -22.81 12.09 -3.91
C LYS A 77 -21.72 11.47 -3.06
N LEU A 78 -20.84 10.72 -3.74
CA LEU A 78 -19.51 10.40 -3.23
C LEU A 78 -18.76 11.72 -3.03
N ILE A 79 -18.88 12.32 -1.84
CA ILE A 79 -17.98 13.39 -1.42
C ILE A 79 -16.65 12.71 -1.07
N LEU A 80 -15.88 12.39 -2.11
CA LEU A 80 -14.49 11.98 -2.00
C LEU A 80 -13.60 13.19 -2.34
N TRP A 81 -13.54 14.14 -1.42
CA TRP A 81 -12.49 15.16 -1.37
C TRP A 81 -12.16 15.44 0.08
N MET A 82 -11.49 14.51 0.74
CA MET A 82 -10.62 14.85 1.86
C MET A 82 -9.42 13.90 1.86
N LEU A 83 -8.41 14.21 1.05
CA LEU A 83 -7.02 13.93 1.39
C LEU A 83 -6.15 15.04 0.79
N SER A 84 -5.41 15.70 1.70
CA SER A 84 -4.34 16.69 1.52
C SER A 84 -4.71 18.08 1.01
#